data_AF-A0AAC9AYX1-F1
#
_entry.id   AF-A0AAC9AYX1-F1
#
_cell.length_a   1.000
_cell.length_b   1.000
_cell.length_c   1.000
_cell.angle_alpha   90.00
_cell.angle_beta   90.00
_cell.angle_gamma   90.00
#
_symmetry.space_group_name_H-M   'P 1'
#
loop_
_entity.id
_entity.type
_entity.pdbx_description
1 polymer ?
#
loop_
_entity_poly.entity_id
_entity_poly.type
_entity_poly.pdbx_seq_one_letter_code
_entity_poly.pdbx_strand_id
1 'polypeptide(L)'
;MAVSNFAGSPLEEIVLANPATFFQLYWSGSRDDIAYRVERAKQLGVKALILTLDATAYASRDWGSPSVPERIDLMNAMRFFPVALSRPQWLLRFPLSDRFPDLKVPNLSTAKDGVPAMFEGVMRWVQTPRPAWEGVAWLRRLWGGPLMVKAIFHPDDARRDVDSGASAISVSNYGGNNLDTTPAALRALPTIARPVGGDAEVLFDGGVRRGGDIVKALTLGARAVLVGRLWIFGLAADGERGGVGEVLQILRAGIDDTLVRLGQDSIADVSQDDLLLPRDFELQSTSRRTSAVTKYTSPGPAFAGSRSLERSAL
;
A
#
# COMPACT_ATOMS: atom_id res chain seq x y z
N MET A 1 2.23 -2.42 12.30
CA MET A 1 2.92 -2.45 10.98
C MET A 1 2.01 -3.14 9.97
N ALA A 2 1.90 -2.64 8.73
CA ALA A 2 1.11 -3.29 7.67
C ALA A 2 2.01 -4.08 6.72
N VAL A 3 1.79 -5.39 6.60
CA VAL A 3 2.61 -6.30 5.80
C VAL A 3 1.90 -6.60 4.48
N SER A 4 2.59 -6.36 3.36
CA SER A 4 2.03 -6.67 2.05
C SER A 4 1.97 -8.16 1.75
N ASN A 5 0.96 -8.59 1.00
CA ASN A 5 0.93 -9.88 0.30
C ASN A 5 2.20 -10.15 -0.52
N PHE A 6 2.84 -9.10 -1.05
CA PHE A 6 4.08 -9.20 -1.84
C PHE A 6 5.36 -9.02 -1.02
N ALA A 7 5.27 -9.03 0.32
CA ALA A 7 6.47 -9.00 1.16
C ALA A 7 7.34 -10.24 0.90
N GLY A 8 8.66 -10.02 0.76
CA GLY A 8 9.64 -11.08 0.53
C GLY A 8 9.96 -11.93 1.77
N SER A 9 9.56 -11.48 2.96
CA SER A 9 9.68 -12.24 4.20
C SER A 9 8.36 -12.95 4.54
N PRO A 10 8.38 -14.20 5.04
CA PRO A 10 7.18 -14.90 5.47
C PRO A 10 6.46 -14.18 6.61
N LEU A 11 5.12 -14.21 6.58
CA LEU A 11 4.27 -13.60 7.60
C LEU A 11 4.56 -14.15 9.01
N GLU A 12 4.94 -15.42 9.14
CA GLU A 12 5.30 -16.06 10.43
C GLU A 12 6.46 -15.33 11.10
N GLU A 13 7.54 -15.09 10.35
CA GLU A 13 8.72 -14.43 10.88
C GLU A 13 8.43 -12.98 11.24
N ILE A 14 7.62 -12.30 10.42
CA ILE A 14 7.26 -10.91 10.66
C ILE A 14 6.38 -10.78 11.91
N VAL A 15 5.39 -11.66 12.08
CA VAL A 15 4.52 -11.66 13.25
C VAL A 15 5.29 -12.04 14.52
N LEU A 16 6.24 -12.98 14.42
CA LEU A 16 7.14 -13.32 15.52
C LEU A 16 7.97 -12.09 15.96
N ALA A 17 8.49 -11.31 15.01
CA ALA A 17 9.24 -10.09 15.29
C ALA A 17 8.34 -8.94 15.77
N ASN A 18 7.08 -8.87 15.31
CA ASN A 18 6.12 -7.85 15.66
C ASN A 18 4.68 -8.39 15.73
N PRO A 19 4.19 -8.76 16.94
CA PRO A 19 2.84 -9.26 17.13
C PRO A 19 1.73 -8.24 16.80
N ALA A 20 2.04 -6.93 16.74
CA ALA A 20 1.12 -5.86 16.33
C ALA A 20 1.06 -5.68 14.81
N THR A 21 1.02 -6.81 14.09
CA THR A 21 1.01 -6.85 12.62
C THR A 21 -0.42 -6.81 12.07
N PHE A 22 -0.62 -5.96 11.07
CA PHE A 22 -1.76 -5.98 10.16
C PHE A 22 -1.32 -6.60 8.84
N PHE A 23 -2.20 -7.39 8.20
CA PHE A 23 -1.87 -8.07 6.95
C PHE A 23 -2.67 -7.49 5.80
N GLN A 24 -1.97 -6.97 4.81
CA GLN A 24 -2.55 -6.42 3.58
C GLN A 24 -2.71 -7.52 2.54
N LEU A 25 -3.96 -7.71 2.12
CA LEU A 25 -4.38 -8.72 1.17
C LEU A 25 -4.76 -8.08 -0.17
N TYR A 26 -4.22 -8.65 -1.24
CA TYR A 26 -4.73 -8.46 -2.60
C TYR A 26 -5.76 -9.53 -2.91
N TRP A 27 -6.82 -9.12 -3.61
CA TRP A 27 -7.77 -10.05 -4.20
C TRP A 27 -7.11 -10.80 -5.37
N SER A 28 -6.45 -11.92 -5.07
CA SER A 28 -5.61 -12.66 -6.02
C SER A 28 -5.79 -14.17 -5.88
N GLY A 29 -6.05 -14.86 -6.99
CA GLY A 29 -6.35 -16.28 -7.04
C GLY A 29 -7.82 -16.61 -6.80
N SER A 30 -8.09 -17.90 -6.54
CA SER A 30 -9.42 -18.40 -6.23
C SER A 30 -9.89 -17.97 -4.84
N ARG A 31 -11.19 -18.14 -4.55
CA ARG A 31 -11.74 -17.95 -3.20
C ARG A 31 -11.05 -18.85 -2.18
N ASP A 32 -10.67 -20.07 -2.57
CA ASP A 32 -9.95 -21.02 -1.71
C ASP A 32 -8.53 -20.53 -1.40
N ASP A 33 -7.84 -19.95 -2.39
CA ASP A 33 -6.50 -19.38 -2.19
C ASP A 33 -6.55 -18.17 -1.23
N ILE A 34 -7.55 -17.31 -1.39
CA ILE A 34 -7.79 -16.18 -0.49
C ILE A 34 -8.12 -16.71 0.91
N ALA A 35 -9.00 -17.71 1.01
CA ALA A 35 -9.38 -18.27 2.29
C ALA A 35 -8.22 -18.91 3.03
N TYR A 36 -7.36 -19.66 2.32
CA TYR A 36 -6.14 -20.22 2.88
C TYR A 36 -5.25 -19.14 3.53
N ARG A 37 -5.03 -18.01 2.85
CA ARG A 37 -4.21 -16.90 3.38
C ARG A 37 -4.86 -16.23 4.58
N VAL A 38 -6.19 -16.09 4.57
CA VAL A 38 -6.95 -15.53 5.70
C VAL A 38 -6.86 -16.43 6.92
N GLU A 39 -7.06 -17.74 6.76
CA GLU A 39 -6.93 -18.71 7.87
C GLU A 39 -5.51 -18.76 8.41
N ARG A 40 -4.49 -18.73 7.54
CA ARG A 40 -3.09 -18.60 7.95
C ARG A 40 -2.86 -17.33 8.77
N ALA A 41 -3.37 -16.17 8.33
CA ALA A 41 -3.24 -14.92 9.07
C ALA A 41 -3.93 -14.98 10.45
N LYS A 42 -5.09 -15.65 10.57
CA LYS A 42 -5.77 -15.87 11.86
C LYS A 42 -4.94 -16.71 12.81
N GLN A 43 -4.41 -17.84 12.32
CA GLN A 43 -3.61 -18.76 13.12
C GLN A 43 -2.36 -18.08 13.69
N LEU A 44 -1.79 -17.12 12.95
CA LEU A 44 -0.66 -16.32 13.40
C LEU A 44 -1.06 -15.17 14.34
N GLY A 45 -2.34 -14.89 14.54
CA GLY A 45 -2.80 -13.84 15.45
C GLY A 45 -2.63 -12.41 14.90
N VAL A 46 -2.64 -12.26 13.57
CA VAL A 46 -2.71 -10.95 12.90
C VAL A 46 -3.88 -10.13 13.45
N LYS A 47 -3.67 -8.83 13.66
CA LYS A 47 -4.64 -7.98 14.37
C LYS A 47 -5.75 -7.42 13.47
N ALA A 48 -5.47 -7.22 12.19
CA ALA A 48 -6.43 -6.71 11.22
C ALA A 48 -6.04 -7.10 9.80
N LEU A 49 -7.02 -7.19 8.90
CA LEU A 49 -6.79 -7.30 7.46
C LEU A 49 -6.93 -5.94 6.79
N ILE A 50 -6.14 -5.73 5.73
CA ILE A 50 -6.23 -4.57 4.86
C ILE A 50 -6.49 -5.07 3.43
N LEU A 51 -7.72 -4.95 2.95
CA LEU A 51 -8.07 -5.29 1.57
C LEU A 51 -7.75 -4.10 0.66
N THR A 52 -6.84 -4.28 -0.30
CA THR A 52 -6.49 -3.22 -1.27
C THR A 52 -7.17 -3.47 -2.61
N LEU A 53 -7.96 -2.50 -3.08
CA LEU A 53 -8.86 -2.66 -4.24
C LEU A 53 -8.57 -1.71 -5.43
N ASP A 54 -7.64 -0.77 -5.31
CA ASP A 54 -7.33 0.20 -6.38
C ASP A 54 -6.25 -0.28 -7.35
N ALA A 55 -5.34 -1.13 -6.86
CA ALA A 55 -4.37 -1.80 -7.70
C ALA A 55 -5.10 -2.95 -8.43
N THR A 56 -5.65 -2.64 -9.61
CA THR A 56 -6.51 -3.55 -10.39
C THR A 56 -6.02 -3.75 -11.82
N ALA A 57 -4.94 -3.07 -12.18
CA ALA A 57 -4.19 -3.24 -13.41
C ALA A 57 -2.72 -2.96 -13.11
N TYR A 58 -1.82 -3.56 -13.89
CA TYR A 58 -0.44 -3.14 -13.90
C TYR A 58 -0.36 -1.79 -14.63
N ALA A 59 -0.39 -0.70 -13.86
CA ALA A 59 -0.24 0.64 -14.43
C ALA A 59 1.19 0.83 -14.92
N SER A 60 1.34 1.08 -16.22
CA SER A 60 2.61 1.55 -16.77
C SER A 60 2.91 2.92 -16.19
N ARG A 61 4.11 3.09 -15.66
CA ARG A 61 4.63 4.41 -15.28
C ARG A 61 5.34 4.99 -16.49
N ASP A 62 5.20 6.29 -16.77
CA ASP A 62 5.83 6.93 -17.92
C ASP A 62 7.37 6.84 -17.91
N TRP A 63 7.95 6.76 -16.71
CA TRP A 63 9.38 6.52 -16.49
C TRP A 63 9.77 5.03 -16.46
N GLY A 64 8.81 4.14 -16.70
CA GLY A 64 8.97 2.69 -16.64
C GLY A 64 8.99 2.12 -15.22
N SER A 65 9.32 0.82 -15.12
CA SER A 65 9.68 0.18 -13.85
C SER A 65 11.19 -0.08 -13.85
N PRO A 66 11.89 0.05 -12.71
CA PRO A 66 13.28 -0.38 -12.64
C PRO A 66 13.40 -1.83 -13.11
N SER A 67 14.44 -2.15 -13.89
CA SER A 67 14.69 -3.54 -14.27
C SER A 67 14.98 -4.33 -13.00
N VAL A 68 14.15 -5.32 -12.71
CA VAL A 68 14.36 -6.25 -11.59
C VAL A 68 14.88 -7.57 -12.16
N PRO A 69 15.92 -8.19 -11.55
CA PRO A 69 16.31 -9.54 -11.96
C PRO A 69 15.16 -10.52 -11.72
N GLU A 70 15.04 -11.55 -12.57
CA GLU A 70 14.08 -12.64 -12.34
C GLU A 70 14.60 -13.64 -11.30
N ARG A 71 15.94 -13.78 -11.21
CA ARG A 71 16.64 -14.71 -10.33
C ARG A 71 17.96 -14.08 -9.88
N ILE A 72 18.43 -14.49 -8.70
CA ILE A 72 19.79 -14.16 -8.24
C ILE A 72 20.74 -15.24 -8.77
N ASP A 73 21.41 -14.95 -9.88
CA ASP A 73 22.39 -15.83 -10.53
C ASP A 73 23.58 -15.00 -11.07
N LEU A 74 24.63 -15.69 -11.54
CA LEU A 74 25.84 -15.04 -12.04
C LEU A 74 25.56 -14.15 -13.26
N MET A 75 24.64 -14.56 -14.13
CA MET A 75 24.27 -13.79 -15.33
C MET A 75 23.64 -12.44 -14.95
N ASN A 76 22.67 -12.46 -14.04
CA ASN A 76 22.05 -11.25 -13.50
C ASN A 76 23.05 -10.43 -12.68
N ALA A 77 23.93 -11.07 -11.89
CA ALA A 77 24.98 -10.36 -11.19
C ALA A 77 25.89 -9.57 -12.14
N MET A 78 26.33 -10.17 -13.26
CA MET A 78 27.11 -9.47 -14.29
C MET A 78 26.30 -8.35 -14.96
N ARG A 79 25.03 -8.61 -15.30
CA ARG A 79 24.14 -7.61 -15.93
C ARG A 79 23.95 -6.37 -15.05
N PHE A 80 23.78 -6.56 -13.74
CA PHE A 80 23.54 -5.47 -12.79
C PHE A 80 24.82 -4.93 -12.14
N PHE A 81 25.99 -5.53 -12.41
CA PHE A 81 27.27 -5.12 -11.83
C PHE A 81 27.59 -3.63 -12.05
N PRO A 82 27.38 -3.02 -13.24
CA PRO A 82 27.64 -1.58 -13.42
C PRO A 82 26.80 -0.69 -12.50
N VAL A 83 25.54 -1.09 -12.26
CA VAL A 83 24.64 -0.36 -11.34
C VAL A 83 25.13 -0.52 -9.89
N ALA A 84 25.50 -1.73 -9.50
CA ALA A 84 26.02 -2.00 -8.16
C ALA A 84 27.36 -1.28 -7.89
N LEU A 85 28.23 -1.18 -8.89
CA LEU A 85 29.51 -0.48 -8.79
C LEU A 85 29.35 1.01 -8.51
N SER A 86 28.28 1.63 -9.02
CA SER A 86 27.92 3.02 -8.69
C SER A 86 27.49 3.21 -7.22
N ARG A 87 27.34 2.12 -6.45
CA ARG A 87 26.88 2.07 -5.06
C ARG A 87 27.82 1.21 -4.20
N PRO A 88 29.07 1.65 -3.95
CA PRO A 88 30.09 0.83 -3.31
C PRO A 88 29.69 0.33 -1.92
N GLN A 89 29.03 1.16 -1.11
CA GLN A 89 28.54 0.74 0.21
C GLN A 89 27.51 -0.40 0.12
N TRP A 90 26.59 -0.33 -0.84
CA TRP A 90 25.62 -1.40 -1.07
C TRP A 90 26.31 -2.67 -1.59
N LEU A 91 27.23 -2.54 -2.55
CA LEU A 91 27.97 -3.65 -3.13
C LEU A 91 28.81 -4.41 -2.08
N LEU A 92 29.36 -3.70 -1.09
CA LEU A 92 30.10 -4.30 0.03
C LEU A 92 29.18 -4.94 1.08
N ARG A 93 28.01 -4.36 1.35
CA ARG A 93 27.05 -4.87 2.35
C ARG A 93 26.22 -6.04 1.85
N PHE A 94 25.89 -6.08 0.56
CA PHE A 94 25.05 -7.13 -0.02
C PHE A 94 25.60 -8.56 0.20
N PRO A 95 26.88 -8.87 -0.09
CA PRO A 95 27.41 -10.22 0.14
C PRO A 95 27.56 -10.58 1.62
N LEU A 96 27.57 -9.59 2.51
CA LEU A 96 27.64 -9.76 3.96
C LEU A 96 26.25 -9.93 4.61
N SER A 97 25.18 -9.89 3.82
CA SER A 97 23.82 -9.97 4.34
C SER A 97 23.46 -11.43 4.67
N ASP A 98 22.92 -11.66 5.86
CA ASP A 98 22.49 -13.00 6.33
C ASP A 98 21.31 -13.58 5.53
N ARG A 99 20.72 -12.77 4.65
CA ARG A 99 19.59 -13.16 3.80
C ARG A 99 19.82 -12.68 2.38
N PHE A 100 19.97 -13.64 1.47
CA PHE A 100 19.88 -13.38 0.04
C PHE A 100 18.41 -13.42 -0.41
N PRO A 101 17.93 -12.41 -1.14
CA PRO A 101 16.56 -12.44 -1.65
C PRO A 101 16.41 -13.53 -2.70
N ASP A 102 15.44 -14.43 -2.55
CA ASP A 102 15.11 -15.44 -3.57
C ASP A 102 14.06 -14.96 -4.58
N LEU A 103 13.66 -13.68 -4.47
CA LEU A 103 12.68 -12.98 -5.32
C LEU A 103 11.30 -13.63 -5.33
N LYS A 104 10.98 -14.38 -4.28
CA LYS A 104 9.68 -15.00 -4.08
C LYS A 104 8.76 -14.16 -3.20
N VAL A 105 7.49 -14.55 -3.20
CA VAL A 105 6.42 -13.89 -2.46
C VAL A 105 5.73 -14.91 -1.52
N PRO A 106 6.35 -15.24 -0.35
CA PRO A 106 5.86 -16.27 0.57
C PRO A 106 4.43 -16.06 1.05
N ASN A 107 3.93 -14.83 1.00
CA ASN A 107 2.59 -14.49 1.47
C ASN A 107 1.51 -14.59 0.39
N LEU A 108 1.88 -14.96 -0.84
CA LEU A 108 0.96 -15.31 -1.92
C LEU A 108 0.83 -16.82 -2.15
N SER A 109 1.44 -17.64 -1.29
CA SER A 109 1.29 -19.10 -1.30
C SER A 109 -0.18 -19.52 -1.30
N THR A 110 -0.43 -20.71 -1.85
CA THR A 110 -1.74 -21.36 -1.88
C THR A 110 -1.64 -22.68 -1.14
N ALA A 111 -2.77 -23.32 -0.86
CA ALA A 111 -2.79 -24.65 -0.23
C ALA A 111 -2.21 -25.75 -1.15
N LYS A 112 -2.22 -25.52 -2.47
CA LYS A 112 -1.88 -26.53 -3.49
C LYS A 112 -0.51 -26.30 -4.14
N ASP A 113 -0.09 -25.04 -4.25
CA ASP A 113 1.16 -24.65 -4.90
C ASP A 113 2.22 -24.25 -3.87
N GLY A 114 3.49 -24.36 -4.25
CA GLY A 114 4.60 -23.79 -3.49
C GLY A 114 4.59 -22.26 -3.47
N VAL A 115 5.63 -21.67 -2.87
CA VAL A 115 5.81 -20.23 -2.86
C VAL A 115 6.08 -19.72 -4.29
N PRO A 116 5.24 -18.82 -4.85
CA PRO A 116 5.44 -18.33 -6.21
C PRO A 116 6.58 -17.32 -6.31
N ALA A 117 7.17 -17.21 -7.50
CA ALA A 117 8.06 -16.10 -7.82
C ALA A 117 7.27 -14.78 -7.88
N MET A 118 7.95 -13.64 -7.69
CA MET A 118 7.29 -12.32 -7.70
C MET A 118 6.47 -12.08 -8.97
N PHE A 119 7.04 -12.33 -10.16
CA PHE A 119 6.34 -12.12 -11.43
C PHE A 119 5.11 -13.01 -11.61
N GLU A 120 5.19 -14.28 -11.18
CA GLU A 120 4.04 -15.20 -11.20
C GLU A 120 2.92 -14.68 -10.28
N GLY A 121 3.29 -14.18 -9.09
CA GLY A 121 2.35 -13.56 -8.16
C GLY A 121 1.67 -12.33 -8.74
N VAL A 122 2.41 -11.47 -9.46
CA VAL A 122 1.85 -10.31 -10.16
C VAL A 122 0.90 -10.74 -11.28
N MET A 123 1.29 -11.70 -12.11
CA MET A 123 0.43 -12.18 -13.20
C MET A 123 -0.88 -12.76 -12.70
N ARG A 124 -0.82 -13.62 -11.67
CA ARG A 124 -2.02 -14.19 -11.03
C ARG A 124 -2.94 -13.09 -10.53
N TRP A 125 -2.40 -12.09 -9.85
CA TRP A 125 -3.18 -10.96 -9.34
C TRP A 125 -3.84 -10.14 -10.46
N VAL A 126 -3.10 -9.76 -11.50
CA VAL A 126 -3.64 -9.00 -12.65
C VAL A 126 -4.76 -9.77 -13.37
N GLN A 127 -4.65 -11.09 -13.45
CA GLN A 127 -5.64 -11.96 -14.10
C GLN A 127 -6.85 -12.27 -13.22
N THR A 128 -6.78 -11.99 -11.91
CA THR A 128 -7.86 -12.32 -10.98
C THR A 128 -9.05 -11.35 -11.17
N PRO A 129 -10.27 -11.84 -11.41
CA PRO A 129 -11.45 -10.98 -11.47
C PRO A 129 -11.67 -10.22 -10.16
N ARG A 130 -12.05 -8.95 -10.28
CA ARG A 130 -12.26 -8.06 -9.14
C ARG A 130 -13.44 -8.54 -8.28
N PRO A 131 -13.40 -8.35 -6.95
CA PRO A 131 -14.55 -8.62 -6.12
C PRO A 131 -15.66 -7.61 -6.41
N ALA A 132 -16.91 -8.08 -6.35
CA ALA A 132 -18.05 -7.22 -6.07
C ALA A 132 -18.15 -6.97 -4.54
N TRP A 133 -19.05 -6.09 -4.12
CA TRP A 133 -19.26 -5.75 -2.69
C TRP A 133 -19.58 -6.99 -1.84
N GLU A 134 -20.30 -7.96 -2.39
CA GLU A 134 -20.59 -9.25 -1.74
C GLU A 134 -19.31 -10.06 -1.46
N GLY A 135 -18.26 -9.83 -2.25
CA GLY A 135 -16.92 -10.36 -2.02
C GLY A 135 -16.25 -9.76 -0.79
N VAL A 136 -16.40 -8.45 -0.56
CA VAL A 136 -15.94 -7.77 0.66
C VAL A 136 -16.69 -8.32 1.87
N ALA A 137 -18.01 -8.43 1.79
CA ALA A 137 -18.84 -8.99 2.87
C ALA A 137 -18.48 -10.46 3.19
N TRP A 138 -18.21 -11.28 2.17
CA TRP A 138 -17.69 -12.63 2.38
C TRP A 138 -16.32 -12.62 3.08
N LEU A 139 -15.39 -11.77 2.64
CA LEU A 139 -14.05 -11.70 3.24
C LEU A 139 -14.15 -11.26 4.70
N ARG A 140 -15.04 -10.31 5.02
CA ARG A 140 -15.30 -9.85 6.39
C ARG A 140 -15.82 -10.98 7.28
N ARG A 141 -16.79 -11.77 6.79
CA ARG A 141 -17.33 -12.93 7.50
C ARG A 141 -16.28 -14.01 7.70
N LEU A 142 -15.48 -14.28 6.66
CA LEU A 142 -14.40 -15.24 6.73
C LEU A 142 -13.36 -14.79 7.76
N TRP A 143 -12.90 -13.54 7.72
CA TRP A 143 -11.89 -13.02 8.64
C TRP A 143 -12.36 -12.96 10.10
N GLY A 144 -13.59 -12.52 10.35
CA GLY A 144 -14.14 -12.41 11.70
C GLY A 144 -13.61 -11.22 12.53
N GLY A 145 -12.44 -10.66 12.23
CA GLY A 145 -11.87 -9.50 12.93
C GLY A 145 -12.00 -8.14 12.22
N PRO A 146 -11.23 -7.13 12.66
CA PRO A 146 -11.18 -5.81 12.00
C PRO A 146 -10.71 -5.90 10.55
N LEU A 147 -11.44 -5.27 9.64
CA LEU A 147 -11.15 -5.22 8.21
C LEU A 147 -11.12 -3.76 7.76
N MET A 148 -9.99 -3.35 7.19
CA MET A 148 -9.85 -2.08 6.49
C MET A 148 -9.96 -2.27 4.99
N VAL A 149 -10.83 -1.51 4.30
CA VAL A 149 -10.79 -1.41 2.84
C VAL A 149 -9.95 -0.20 2.45
N LYS A 150 -8.86 -0.44 1.73
CA LYS A 150 -7.89 0.58 1.34
C LYS A 150 -8.15 1.07 -0.08
N ALA A 151 -7.92 2.37 -0.25
CA ALA A 151 -8.01 3.13 -1.49
C ALA A 151 -9.41 3.54 -1.90
N ILE A 152 -10.13 4.07 -0.91
CA ILE A 152 -11.39 4.75 -1.12
C ILE A 152 -11.12 6.16 -1.63
N PHE A 153 -11.80 6.53 -2.71
CA PHE A 153 -11.69 7.86 -3.32
C PHE A 153 -13.05 8.53 -3.53
N HIS A 154 -14.15 7.85 -3.18
CA HIS A 154 -15.52 8.34 -3.34
C HIS A 154 -16.37 8.00 -2.11
N PRO A 155 -17.24 8.90 -1.62
CA PRO A 155 -18.06 8.66 -0.44
C PRO A 155 -19.05 7.49 -0.59
N ASP A 156 -19.62 7.29 -1.78
CA ASP A 156 -20.53 6.15 -2.01
C ASP A 156 -19.82 4.78 -1.94
N ASP A 157 -18.55 4.73 -2.36
CA ASP A 157 -17.75 3.51 -2.24
C ASP A 157 -17.43 3.25 -0.76
N ALA A 158 -17.09 4.32 0.00
CA ALA A 158 -16.90 4.27 1.44
C ALA A 158 -18.11 3.67 2.18
N ARG A 159 -19.33 4.16 1.89
CA ARG A 159 -20.56 3.65 2.49
C ARG A 159 -20.79 2.18 2.18
N ARG A 160 -20.60 1.78 0.93
CA ARG A 160 -20.79 0.37 0.52
C ARG A 160 -19.81 -0.58 1.19
N ASP A 161 -18.57 -0.16 1.40
CA ASP A 161 -17.59 -0.96 2.13
C ASP A 161 -17.95 -1.09 3.61
N VAL A 162 -18.42 -0.01 4.23
CA VAL A 162 -18.93 -0.02 5.61
C VAL A 162 -20.17 -0.92 5.74
N ASP A 163 -21.13 -0.81 4.81
CA ASP A 163 -22.31 -1.69 4.73
C ASP A 163 -21.92 -3.16 4.51
N SER A 164 -20.79 -3.40 3.84
CA SER A 164 -20.20 -4.74 3.66
C SER A 164 -19.44 -5.24 4.90
N GLY A 165 -19.41 -4.44 5.98
CA GLY A 165 -18.86 -4.78 7.29
C GLY A 165 -17.39 -4.38 7.50
N ALA A 166 -16.83 -3.53 6.65
CA ALA A 166 -15.52 -2.92 6.92
C ALA A 166 -15.59 -2.08 8.20
N SER A 167 -14.70 -2.35 9.15
CA SER A 167 -14.60 -1.58 10.41
C SER A 167 -13.72 -0.34 10.26
N ALA A 168 -12.98 -0.26 9.16
CA ALA A 168 -12.16 0.87 8.80
C ALA A 168 -12.10 1.02 7.27
N ILE A 169 -11.79 2.22 6.81
CA ILE A 169 -11.46 2.50 5.42
C ILE A 169 -10.20 3.35 5.34
N SER A 170 -9.52 3.34 4.20
CA SER A 170 -8.39 4.26 3.96
C SER A 170 -8.60 5.06 2.70
N VAL A 171 -8.59 6.39 2.84
CA VAL A 171 -8.52 7.34 1.73
C VAL A 171 -7.10 7.33 1.19
N SER A 172 -6.95 6.87 -0.05
CA SER A 172 -5.65 6.61 -0.68
C SER A 172 -5.80 6.59 -2.20
N ASN A 173 -4.74 7.00 -2.90
CA ASN A 173 -4.60 6.86 -4.35
C ASN A 173 -3.34 6.04 -4.73
N TYR A 174 -2.97 5.09 -3.87
CA TYR A 174 -1.77 4.26 -4.03
C TYR A 174 -0.46 5.05 -4.10
N GLY A 175 -0.43 6.23 -3.48
CA GLY A 175 0.71 7.16 -3.54
C GLY A 175 0.98 7.72 -4.93
N GLY A 176 -0.06 7.80 -5.77
CA GLY A 176 -0.01 8.29 -7.14
C GLY A 176 0.59 7.32 -8.15
N ASN A 177 0.57 6.00 -7.89
CA ASN A 177 1.17 5.01 -8.80
C ASN A 177 0.16 4.20 -9.63
N ASN A 178 -1.15 4.44 -9.50
CA ASN A 178 -2.19 3.69 -10.22
C ASN A 178 -2.80 4.53 -11.36
N LEU A 179 -3.67 5.48 -11.04
CA LEU A 179 -4.32 6.36 -12.01
C LEU A 179 -3.75 7.78 -11.90
N ASP A 180 -2.98 8.21 -12.91
CA ASP A 180 -2.14 9.41 -12.87
C ASP A 180 -2.91 10.70 -12.56
N THR A 181 -4.02 10.95 -13.26
CA THR A 181 -4.81 12.18 -13.10
C THR A 181 -5.76 12.15 -11.90
N THR A 182 -5.55 11.23 -10.94
CA THR A 182 -6.33 11.21 -9.70
C THR A 182 -5.92 12.42 -8.84
N PRO A 183 -6.88 13.19 -8.29
CA PRO A 183 -6.56 14.28 -7.37
C PRO A 183 -5.68 13.84 -6.20
N ALA A 184 -5.07 14.81 -5.51
CA ALA A 184 -4.41 14.54 -4.25
C ALA A 184 -5.41 13.92 -3.26
N ALA A 185 -5.08 12.75 -2.68
CA ALA A 185 -5.98 12.00 -1.81
C ALA A 185 -6.48 12.82 -0.61
N LEU A 186 -5.68 13.78 -0.12
CA LEU A 186 -6.06 14.66 0.98
C LEU A 186 -7.31 15.51 0.64
N ARG A 187 -7.55 15.84 -0.64
CA ARG A 187 -8.74 16.59 -1.08
C ARG A 187 -10.02 15.75 -1.04
N ALA A 188 -9.89 14.42 -1.10
CA ALA A 188 -11.02 13.49 -0.99
C ALA A 188 -11.36 13.18 0.47
N LEU A 189 -10.39 13.33 1.39
CA LEU A 189 -10.51 12.93 2.78
C LEU A 189 -11.71 13.56 3.50
N PRO A 190 -11.95 14.89 3.47
CA PRO A 190 -13.09 15.48 4.18
C PRO A 190 -14.45 14.99 3.65
N THR A 191 -14.56 14.84 2.33
CA THR A 191 -15.78 14.39 1.65
C THR A 191 -16.11 12.93 1.96
N ILE A 192 -15.11 12.12 2.33
CA ILE A 192 -15.29 10.71 2.72
C ILE A 192 -15.48 10.58 4.23
N ALA A 193 -14.68 11.29 5.03
CA ALA A 193 -14.68 11.17 6.49
C ALA A 193 -16.02 11.61 7.11
N ARG A 194 -16.58 12.75 6.65
CA ARG A 194 -17.87 13.27 7.14
C ARG A 194 -19.03 12.27 7.02
N PRO A 195 -19.33 11.70 5.83
CA PRO A 195 -20.46 10.78 5.68
C PRO A 195 -20.23 9.38 6.25
N VAL A 196 -18.98 8.97 6.48
CA VAL A 196 -18.67 7.71 7.19
C VAL A 196 -18.84 7.89 8.70
N GLY A 197 -18.55 9.08 9.23
CA GLY A 197 -18.85 9.44 10.61
C GLY A 197 -18.26 8.46 11.62
N GLY A 198 -19.08 8.02 12.58
CA GLY A 198 -18.71 7.06 13.62
C GLY A 198 -18.85 5.58 13.23
N ASP A 199 -19.30 5.28 12.00
CA ASP A 199 -19.61 3.90 11.60
C ASP A 199 -18.35 3.07 11.31
N ALA A 200 -17.24 3.72 10.94
CA ALA A 200 -15.95 3.09 10.72
C ALA A 200 -14.79 4.07 10.94
N GLU A 201 -13.60 3.56 11.27
CA GLU A 201 -12.40 4.40 11.34
C GLU A 201 -11.94 4.81 9.93
N VAL A 202 -11.64 6.10 9.73
CA VAL A 202 -11.13 6.61 8.46
C VAL A 202 -9.63 6.85 8.58
N LEU A 203 -8.83 6.13 7.81
CA LEU A 203 -7.39 6.30 7.75
C LEU A 203 -7.00 7.03 6.46
N PHE A 204 -5.79 7.58 6.43
CA PHE A 204 -5.29 8.34 5.29
C PHE A 204 -3.90 7.91 4.86
N ASP A 205 -3.67 7.79 3.55
CA ASP A 205 -2.31 7.79 3.00
C ASP A 205 -2.23 8.59 1.69
N GLY A 206 -1.00 8.78 1.22
CA GLY A 206 -0.74 9.45 -0.05
C GLY A 206 -0.14 10.83 0.14
N GLY A 207 1.19 10.90 0.08
CA GLY A 207 1.91 12.18 0.08
C GLY A 207 2.40 12.67 1.45
N VAL A 208 2.14 11.98 2.56
CA VAL A 208 2.67 12.34 3.90
C VAL A 208 4.21 12.36 3.88
N ARG A 209 4.82 13.49 4.21
CA ARG A 209 6.29 13.68 4.27
C ARG A 209 6.78 14.34 5.56
N ARG A 210 5.91 15.03 6.30
CA ARG A 210 6.23 15.77 7.52
C ARG A 210 5.21 15.51 8.61
N GLY A 211 5.56 15.76 9.86
CA GLY A 211 4.61 15.68 10.98
C GLY A 211 3.41 16.61 10.84
N GLY A 212 3.60 17.82 10.31
CA GLY A 212 2.48 18.73 9.99
C GLY A 212 1.52 18.20 8.91
N ASP A 213 1.97 17.31 8.00
CA ASP A 213 1.06 16.65 7.05
C ASP A 213 0.17 15.63 7.77
N ILE A 214 0.70 15.00 8.82
CA ILE A 214 -0.04 14.08 9.68
C ILE A 214 -1.13 14.86 10.42
N VAL A 215 -0.76 15.95 11.09
CA VAL A 215 -1.71 16.81 11.81
C VAL A 215 -2.82 17.30 10.88
N LYS A 216 -2.49 17.80 9.68
CA LYS A 216 -3.50 18.20 8.68
C LYS A 216 -4.47 17.06 8.33
N ALA A 217 -3.97 15.84 8.12
CA ALA A 217 -4.84 14.71 7.81
C ALA A 217 -5.76 14.38 9.00
N LEU A 218 -5.24 14.41 10.23
CA LEU A 218 -6.04 14.18 11.43
C LEU A 218 -7.16 15.22 11.57
N THR A 219 -6.80 16.50 11.43
CA THR A 219 -7.73 17.62 11.40
C THR A 219 -8.83 17.48 10.33
N LEU A 220 -8.50 16.90 9.17
CA LEU A 220 -9.45 16.68 8.08
C LEU A 220 -10.31 15.42 8.25
N GLY A 221 -10.22 14.74 9.39
CA GLY A 221 -11.08 13.61 9.77
C GLY A 221 -10.43 12.24 9.69
N ALA A 222 -9.10 12.15 9.49
CA ALA A 222 -8.41 10.87 9.62
C ALA A 222 -8.19 10.50 11.09
N ARG A 223 -8.39 9.23 11.43
CA ARG A 223 -8.03 8.62 12.72
C ARG A 223 -6.54 8.36 12.83
N ALA A 224 -5.92 7.95 11.73
CA ALA A 224 -4.49 7.66 11.63
C ALA A 224 -4.01 7.81 10.18
N VAL A 225 -2.69 7.93 10.03
CA VAL A 225 -2.04 8.00 8.71
C VAL A 225 -1.17 6.78 8.45
N LEU A 226 -1.15 6.28 7.22
CA LEU A 226 -0.20 5.28 6.77
C LEU A 226 0.93 5.94 5.99
N VAL A 227 2.16 5.53 6.29
CA VAL A 227 3.37 6.07 5.67
C VAL A 227 3.96 5.04 4.72
N GLY A 228 4.12 5.42 3.44
CA GLY A 228 4.71 4.59 2.39
C GLY A 228 6.20 4.84 2.20
N ARG A 229 6.57 5.63 1.18
CA ARG A 229 7.97 5.80 0.72
C ARG A 229 8.99 6.15 1.82
N LEU A 230 8.61 6.90 2.85
CA LEU A 230 9.56 7.39 3.85
C LEU A 230 10.30 6.27 4.60
N TRP A 231 9.59 5.22 5.04
CA TRP A 231 10.25 4.13 5.75
C TRP A 231 11.19 3.34 4.83
N ILE A 232 10.85 3.23 3.53
CA ILE A 232 11.73 2.60 2.53
C ILE A 232 13.00 3.44 2.33
N PHE A 233 12.87 4.78 2.31
CA PHE A 233 14.03 5.67 2.23
C PHE A 233 14.92 5.55 3.47
N GLY A 234 14.33 5.51 4.67
CA GLY A 234 15.05 5.24 5.91
C GLY A 234 15.77 3.89 5.85
N LEU A 235 15.05 2.82 5.51
CA LEU A 235 15.62 1.48 5.39
C LEU A 235 16.81 1.43 4.43
N ALA A 236 16.69 2.08 3.27
CA ALA A 236 17.76 2.12 2.27
C ALA A 236 18.96 2.97 2.71
N ALA A 237 18.74 3.98 3.55
CA ALA A 237 19.80 4.85 4.06
C ALA A 237 20.63 4.15 5.14
N ASP A 238 19.99 3.61 6.19
CA ASP A 238 20.73 3.01 7.32
C ASP A 238 19.93 1.94 8.10
N GLY A 239 19.15 1.14 7.39
CA GLY A 239 18.51 -0.04 7.98
C GLY A 239 17.39 0.31 8.96
N GLU A 240 17.13 -0.60 9.91
CA GLU A 240 16.02 -0.48 10.86
C GLU A 240 16.22 0.67 11.86
N ARG A 241 17.30 0.64 12.65
CA ARG A 241 17.49 1.59 13.76
C ARG A 241 17.95 2.97 13.27
N GLY A 242 19.03 3.04 12.51
CA GLY A 242 19.59 4.30 12.01
C GLY A 242 18.81 4.92 10.85
N GLY A 243 17.91 4.14 10.23
CA GLY A 243 17.13 4.56 9.08
C GLY A 243 15.63 4.73 9.38
N VAL A 244 14.93 3.60 9.52
CA VAL A 244 13.47 3.61 9.76
C VAL A 244 13.14 4.29 11.10
N GLY A 245 13.89 3.99 12.16
CA GLY A 245 13.74 4.61 13.48
C GLY A 245 13.84 6.13 13.43
N GLU A 246 14.87 6.65 12.77
CA GLU A 246 15.08 8.09 12.59
C GLU A 246 13.97 8.76 11.79
N VAL A 247 13.47 8.12 10.72
CA VAL A 247 12.31 8.62 9.97
C VAL A 247 11.09 8.75 10.87
N LEU A 248 10.82 7.76 11.72
CA LEU A 248 9.68 7.80 12.66
C LEU A 248 9.87 8.88 13.73
N GLN A 249 11.10 9.08 14.23
CA GLN A 249 11.40 10.15 15.18
C GLN A 249 11.22 11.54 14.56
N ILE A 250 11.69 11.75 13.33
CA ILE A 250 11.50 13.01 12.59
C ILE A 250 10.01 13.31 12.40
N LEU A 251 9.20 12.31 12.05
CA LEU A 251 7.75 12.48 11.91
C LEU A 251 7.10 12.83 13.25
N ARG A 252 7.49 12.15 14.34
CA ARG A 252 6.99 12.42 15.69
C ARG A 252 7.35 13.83 16.15
N ALA A 253 8.62 14.21 16.06
CA ALA A 253 9.08 15.56 16.40
C ALA A 253 8.37 16.62 15.55
N GLY A 254 8.08 16.33 14.28
CA GLY A 254 7.30 17.21 13.43
C GLY A 254 5.83 17.34 13.84
N ILE A 255 5.23 16.32 14.46
CA ILE A 255 3.88 16.43 15.05
C ILE A 255 3.97 17.36 16.26
N ASP A 256 4.93 17.12 17.15
CA ASP A 256 5.14 17.92 18.37
C ASP A 256 5.38 19.41 18.04
N ASP A 257 6.26 19.73 17.09
CA ASP A 257 6.49 21.12 16.63
C ASP A 257 5.24 21.75 16.02
N THR A 258 4.40 20.96 15.33
CA THR A 258 3.14 21.47 14.76
C THR A 258 2.14 21.80 15.87
N LEU A 259 1.97 20.93 16.86
CA LEU A 259 1.05 21.15 17.98
C LEU A 259 1.45 22.38 18.80
N VAL A 260 2.74 22.52 19.12
CA VAL A 260 3.27 23.70 19.84
C VAL A 260 2.97 24.99 19.09
N ARG A 261 3.11 25.01 17.76
CA ARG A 261 2.84 26.19 16.93
C ARG A 261 1.34 26.51 16.78
N LEU A 262 0.49 25.49 16.87
CA LEU A 262 -0.96 25.65 16.92
C LEU A 262 -1.46 26.02 18.33
N GLY A 263 -0.60 25.91 19.35
CA GLY A 263 -1.00 26.11 20.75
C GLY A 263 -1.92 24.99 21.27
N GLN A 264 -1.77 23.78 20.73
CA GLN A 264 -2.57 22.60 21.09
C GLN A 264 -1.73 21.64 21.95
N ASP A 265 -2.32 21.05 22.98
CA ASP A 265 -1.63 20.14 23.90
C ASP A 265 -1.62 18.69 23.39
N SER A 266 -2.61 18.31 22.58
CA SER A 266 -2.77 16.96 22.07
C SER A 266 -3.23 16.93 20.61
N ILE A 267 -2.90 15.85 19.90
CA ILE A 267 -3.51 15.54 18.59
C ILE A 267 -5.02 15.34 18.67
N ALA A 268 -5.58 15.16 19.87
CA ALA A 268 -7.03 15.08 20.08
C ALA A 268 -7.72 16.45 20.05
N ASP A 269 -6.96 17.53 20.21
CA ASP A 269 -7.49 18.90 20.34
C ASP A 269 -7.53 19.64 18.99
N VAL A 270 -6.89 19.06 17.96
CA VAL A 270 -6.87 19.66 16.61
C VAL A 270 -8.21 19.48 15.91
N SER A 271 -8.65 20.52 15.21
CA SER A 271 -9.92 20.58 14.51
C SER A 271 -9.80 21.36 13.22
N GLN A 272 -10.83 21.29 12.35
CA GLN A 272 -10.80 21.96 11.05
C GLN A 272 -10.60 23.48 11.16
N ASP A 273 -10.92 24.08 12.32
CA ASP A 273 -10.72 25.50 12.60
C ASP A 273 -9.23 25.88 12.67
N ASP A 274 -8.32 24.91 12.87
CA ASP A 274 -6.88 25.11 12.82
C ASP A 274 -6.33 25.23 11.38
N LEU A 275 -7.17 25.06 10.34
CA LEU A 275 -6.77 25.09 8.94
C LEU A 275 -7.37 26.28 8.17
N LEU A 276 -6.52 26.89 7.35
CA LEU A 276 -6.96 27.80 6.29
C LEU A 276 -7.09 27.03 4.98
N LEU A 277 -8.30 26.58 4.65
CA LEU A 277 -8.59 25.84 3.43
C LEU A 277 -9.09 26.76 2.31
N PRO A 278 -8.54 26.65 1.08
CA PRO A 278 -9.15 27.26 -0.10
C PRO A 278 -10.60 26.79 -0.31
N ARG A 279 -11.46 27.65 -0.88
CA ARG A 279 -12.88 27.34 -1.10
C ARG A 279 -13.11 26.10 -1.98
N ASP A 280 -12.17 25.80 -2.88
CA ASP A 280 -12.23 24.67 -3.80
C ASP A 280 -11.42 23.47 -3.31
N PHE A 281 -10.90 23.46 -2.07
CA PHE A 281 -10.01 22.41 -1.58
C PHE A 281 -10.65 21.02 -1.65
N GLU A 282 -11.88 20.89 -1.17
CA GLU A 282 -12.59 19.61 -1.09
C GLU A 282 -13.15 19.18 -2.45
N LEU A 283 -13.09 17.88 -2.73
CA LEU A 283 -13.75 17.34 -3.91
C LEU A 283 -15.27 17.42 -3.76
N GLN A 284 -15.94 18.05 -4.71
CA GLN A 284 -17.40 18.07 -4.75
C GLN A 284 -17.94 16.68 -5.09
N SER A 285 -18.78 16.14 -4.20
CA SER A 285 -19.49 14.89 -4.42
C SER A 285 -20.60 15.12 -5.45
N THR A 286 -20.32 14.91 -6.73
CA THR A 286 -21.38 14.73 -7.72
C THR A 286 -21.80 13.27 -7.68
N SER A 287 -23.09 13.00 -7.40
CA SER A 287 -23.62 11.63 -7.41
C SER A 287 -23.31 10.99 -8.77
N ARG A 288 -22.65 9.82 -8.79
CA ARG A 288 -22.39 9.12 -10.05
C ARG A 288 -23.72 8.79 -10.74
N ARG A 289 -23.87 9.20 -12.01
CA ARG A 289 -24.73 8.46 -12.94
C ARG A 289 -24.08 7.09 -13.13
N THR A 290 -24.72 6.04 -12.63
CA THR A 290 -24.35 4.64 -12.87
C THR A 290 -24.52 4.33 -14.36
N SER A 291 -23.51 4.61 -15.17
CA SER A 291 -23.38 4.01 -16.50
C SER A 291 -22.60 2.71 -16.37
N ALA A 292 -23.08 1.67 -17.04
CA ALA A 292 -22.53 0.32 -16.98
C ALA A 292 -21.02 0.34 -17.21
N VAL A 293 -20.28 -0.36 -16.35
CA VAL A 293 -18.85 -0.60 -16.50
C VAL A 293 -18.65 -1.40 -17.79
N THR A 294 -18.27 -0.73 -18.88
CA THR A 294 -17.77 -1.41 -20.06
C THR A 294 -16.47 -2.11 -19.65
N LYS A 295 -16.43 -3.44 -19.71
CA LYS A 295 -15.20 -4.23 -19.51
C LYS A 295 -14.18 -3.77 -20.56
N TYR A 296 -13.27 -2.89 -20.19
CA TYR A 296 -12.06 -2.70 -20.98
C TYR A 296 -11.20 -3.94 -20.77
N THR A 297 -11.20 -4.83 -21.77
CA THR A 297 -10.19 -5.88 -21.87
C THR A 297 -8.89 -5.20 -22.26
N SER A 298 -7.99 -4.99 -21.31
CA SER A 298 -6.62 -4.62 -21.62
C SER A 298 -6.08 -5.63 -22.64
N PRO A 299 -5.39 -5.19 -23.71
CA PRO A 299 -4.43 -6.09 -24.35
C PRO A 299 -3.53 -6.59 -23.23
N GLY A 300 -3.24 -7.90 -23.18
CA GLY A 300 -2.40 -8.49 -22.14
C GLY A 300 -1.12 -7.68 -21.94
N PRO A 301 -0.46 -7.77 -20.76
CA PRO A 301 0.74 -7.00 -20.49
C PRO A 301 1.70 -7.19 -21.65
N ALA A 302 1.93 -6.13 -22.42
CA ALA A 302 3.10 -6.05 -23.25
C ALA A 302 4.26 -5.95 -22.26
N PHE A 303 4.68 -7.11 -21.73
CA PHE A 303 6.06 -7.25 -21.33
C PHE A 303 6.84 -6.83 -22.56
N ALA A 304 7.41 -5.62 -22.51
CA ALA A 304 8.46 -5.23 -23.41
C ALA A 304 9.62 -6.19 -23.13
N GLY A 305 9.52 -7.39 -23.70
CA GLY A 305 10.62 -8.32 -23.81
C GLY A 305 11.72 -7.57 -24.54
N SER A 306 12.81 -7.29 -23.83
CA SER A 306 14.16 -7.21 -24.37
C SER A 306 14.33 -6.60 -25.78
N ARG A 307 13.69 -5.47 -26.08
CA ARG A 307 13.88 -4.75 -27.35
C ARG A 307 14.11 -3.27 -27.10
N SER A 308 15.29 -2.92 -26.58
CA SER A 308 15.88 -1.59 -26.77
C SER A 308 17.38 -1.51 -26.45
N LEU A 309 18.17 -2.54 -26.80
CA LEU A 309 19.64 -2.46 -26.77
C LEU A 309 20.31 -2.70 -28.13
N GLU A 310 19.55 -2.58 -29.22
CA GLU A 310 20.10 -2.47 -30.57
C GLU A 310 19.60 -1.17 -31.21
N ARG A 311 20.23 -0.05 -30.86
CA ARG A 311 20.37 1.18 -31.67
C ARG A 311 21.02 2.26 -30.81
N SER A 312 22.33 2.13 -30.62
CA SER A 312 23.28 3.22 -30.32
C SER A 312 24.69 2.65 -30.44
N ALA A 313 25.03 2.24 -31.65
CA ALA A 313 26.41 2.07 -32.10
C ALA A 313 26.50 2.79 -33.45
N LEU A 314 26.74 4.10 -33.37
CA LEU A 314 27.41 4.98 -34.33
C LEU A 314 27.81 6.23 -33.57
#